data_AF-A0A2U9PWS0-F1
#
_entry.id   AF-A0A2U9PWS0-F1
#
_cell.length_a   1.000
_cell.length_b   1.000
_cell.length_c   1.000
_cell.angle_alpha   90.00
_cell.angle_beta   90.00
_cell.angle_gamma   90.00
#
_symmetry.space_group_name_H-M   'P 1'
#
loop_
_entity.id
_entity.type
_entity.pdbx_description
1 polymer ?
#
loop_
_entity_poly.entity_id
_entity_poly.type
_entity_poly.pdbx_seq_one_letter_code
_entity_poly.pdbx_strand_id
1 'polypeptide(L)'
;MFGETEDGEQVQFWPIRPTAARSLRPGDEILVPDPDNPSVRVAMHGRILDIRDDPPPVGMIVINGELVRGGSGLFEKPAHPWEPIDRLVQPDEPLPGSESRLVRGDEMWKWLQVEFNDPHGSAEKYLLRTFRRVQDDELNREVIEVRGQSTWNPKKVITMTFLPEAVIRFDGHR
;
A
#
# COMPACT_ATOMS: atom_id res chain seq x y z
N MET A 1 15.11 -20.28 -2.15
CA MET A 1 15.89 -21.13 -1.22
C MET A 1 15.01 -22.31 -0.87
N PHE A 2 15.50 -23.54 -0.85
CA PHE A 2 14.69 -24.70 -0.46
C PHE A 2 15.04 -25.07 0.98
N GLY A 3 14.03 -25.39 1.78
CA GLY A 3 14.21 -26.07 3.07
C GLY A 3 13.32 -27.30 3.12
N GLU A 4 13.34 -27.99 4.24
CA GLU A 4 12.63 -29.26 4.43
C GLU A 4 11.81 -29.16 5.72
N THR A 5 10.54 -29.59 5.71
CA THR A 5 9.76 -29.72 6.95
C THR A 5 10.31 -30.86 7.82
N GLU A 6 9.87 -30.96 9.07
CA GLU A 6 10.24 -32.11 9.93
C GLU A 6 9.81 -33.47 9.32
N ASP A 7 8.84 -33.46 8.42
CA ASP A 7 8.30 -34.64 7.71
C ASP A 7 8.99 -34.92 6.36
N GLY A 8 10.04 -34.17 5.99
CA GLY A 8 10.78 -34.41 4.74
C GLY A 8 10.19 -33.73 3.50
N GLU A 9 9.21 -32.83 3.65
CA GLU A 9 8.63 -32.11 2.50
C GLU A 9 9.51 -30.92 2.11
N GLN A 10 9.85 -30.81 0.82
CA GLN A 10 10.58 -29.64 0.31
C GLN A 10 9.70 -28.39 0.33
N VAL A 11 10.10 -27.40 1.13
CA VAL A 11 9.48 -26.08 1.19
C VAL A 11 10.29 -25.11 0.34
N GLN A 12 9.65 -24.52 -0.66
CA GLN A 12 10.25 -23.44 -1.43
C GLN A 12 10.07 -22.10 -0.72
N PHE A 13 11.17 -21.54 -0.22
CA PHE A 13 11.22 -20.19 0.33
C PHE A 13 11.43 -19.18 -0.80
N TRP A 14 10.42 -18.33 -0.97
CA TRP A 14 10.45 -17.19 -1.86
C TRP A 14 10.91 -15.94 -1.11
N PRO A 15 11.80 -15.12 -1.69
CA PRO A 15 12.10 -13.82 -1.11
C PRO A 15 10.84 -12.96 -1.19
N ILE A 16 10.24 -12.67 -0.04
CA ILE A 16 9.07 -11.81 0.09
C ILE A 16 9.47 -10.39 0.48
N ARG A 17 8.70 -9.42 0.02
CA ARG A 17 8.76 -8.02 0.41
C ARG A 17 7.36 -7.58 0.83
N PRO A 18 7.09 -7.45 2.14
CA PRO A 18 5.84 -6.88 2.61
C PRO A 18 5.59 -5.53 1.94
N THR A 19 4.49 -5.44 1.19
CA THR A 19 4.13 -4.28 0.38
C THR A 19 2.71 -3.89 0.74
N ALA A 20 2.47 -2.62 1.05
CA ALA A 20 1.12 -2.15 1.32
C ALA A 20 0.22 -2.40 0.09
N ALA A 21 -1.02 -2.85 0.29
CA ALA A 21 -1.95 -3.17 -0.80
C ALA A 21 -2.04 -2.05 -1.86
N ARG A 22 -2.02 -0.78 -1.43
CA ARG A 22 -2.03 0.42 -2.29
C ARG A 22 -0.82 0.58 -3.22
N SER A 23 0.27 -0.10 -2.93
CA SER A 23 1.53 -0.04 -3.68
C SER A 23 1.73 -1.24 -4.60
N LEU A 24 0.78 -2.18 -4.59
CA LEU A 24 0.72 -3.26 -5.56
C LEU A 24 0.29 -2.75 -6.93
N ARG A 25 0.66 -3.50 -7.97
CA ARG A 25 0.31 -3.21 -9.36
C ARG A 25 -0.09 -4.50 -10.09
N PRO A 26 -0.90 -4.41 -11.16
CA PRO A 26 -1.03 -5.52 -12.11
C PRO A 26 0.34 -6.02 -12.58
N GLY A 27 0.51 -7.34 -12.59
CA GLY A 27 1.76 -8.03 -12.88
C GLY A 27 2.60 -8.38 -11.65
N ASP A 28 2.36 -7.74 -10.48
CA ASP A 28 3.00 -8.18 -9.24
C ASP A 28 2.56 -9.60 -8.88
N GLU A 29 3.49 -10.35 -8.29
CA GLU A 29 3.25 -11.70 -7.80
C GLU A 29 3.19 -11.68 -6.27
N ILE A 30 2.22 -12.38 -5.69
CA ILE A 30 1.96 -12.41 -4.25
C ILE A 30 1.78 -13.84 -3.74
N LEU A 31 1.97 -13.99 -2.44
CA LEU A 31 1.52 -15.15 -1.70
C LEU A 31 0.03 -15.02 -1.37
N VAL A 32 -0.77 -15.95 -1.89
CA VAL A 32 -2.21 -16.07 -1.66
C VAL A 32 -2.43 -17.13 -0.59
N PRO A 33 -3.04 -16.78 0.57
CA PRO A 33 -3.36 -17.76 1.60
C PRO A 33 -4.28 -18.84 1.05
N ASP A 34 -4.00 -20.11 1.39
CA ASP A 34 -4.92 -21.21 1.09
C ASP A 34 -6.09 -21.16 2.09
N PRO A 35 -7.35 -20.97 1.63
CA PRO A 35 -8.51 -20.92 2.52
C PRO A 35 -8.78 -22.24 3.23
N ASP A 36 -8.40 -23.37 2.62
CA ASP A 36 -8.61 -24.71 3.18
C ASP A 36 -7.49 -25.11 4.14
N ASN A 37 -6.36 -24.40 4.13
CA ASN A 37 -5.26 -24.63 5.03
C ASN A 37 -4.53 -23.35 5.47
N PRO A 38 -5.15 -22.51 6.31
CA PRO A 38 -4.58 -21.23 6.74
C PRO A 38 -3.30 -21.38 7.57
N SER A 39 -3.03 -22.58 8.10
CA SER A 39 -1.82 -22.91 8.88
C SER A 39 -0.61 -23.27 8.03
N VAL A 40 -0.81 -23.67 6.77
CA VAL A 40 0.30 -24.10 5.91
C VAL A 40 0.89 -22.87 5.22
N ARG A 41 2.15 -22.58 5.55
CA ARG A 41 2.96 -21.52 4.92
C ARG A 41 3.24 -21.74 3.42
N VAL A 42 2.68 -22.79 2.82
CA VAL A 42 2.63 -22.97 1.36
C VAL A 42 1.50 -22.11 0.82
N ALA A 43 1.67 -20.78 0.93
CA ALA A 43 0.78 -19.87 0.27
C ALA A 43 0.88 -20.12 -1.25
N MET A 44 -0.28 -20.23 -1.90
CA MET A 44 -0.35 -20.38 -3.34
C MET A 44 0.25 -19.14 -3.99
N HIS A 45 0.90 -19.33 -5.13
CA HIS A 45 1.48 -18.22 -5.86
C HIS A 45 0.42 -17.61 -6.78
N GLY A 46 0.05 -16.36 -6.53
CA GLY A 46 -0.86 -15.59 -7.36
C GLY A 46 -0.17 -14.48 -8.13
N ARG A 47 -0.61 -14.21 -9.37
CA ARG A 47 -0.26 -13.03 -10.14
C ARG A 47 -1.44 -12.07 -10.20
N ILE A 48 -1.21 -10.81 -9.88
CA ILE A 48 -2.23 -9.76 -9.92
C ILE A 48 -2.53 -9.42 -11.39
N LEU A 49 -3.80 -9.49 -11.76
CA LEU A 49 -4.30 -9.11 -13.07
C LEU A 49 -4.90 -7.70 -13.07
N ASP A 50 -5.57 -7.32 -11.98
CA ASP A 50 -6.25 -6.03 -11.85
C ASP A 50 -6.35 -5.59 -10.37
N ILE A 51 -6.44 -4.28 -10.15
CA ILE A 51 -6.61 -3.68 -8.83
C ILE A 51 -7.71 -2.62 -8.92
N ARG A 52 -8.74 -2.75 -8.08
CA ARG A 52 -9.84 -1.81 -7.97
C ARG A 52 -9.81 -1.10 -6.62
N ASP A 53 -9.86 0.24 -6.65
CA ASP A 53 -10.09 1.05 -5.45
C ASP A 53 -11.60 1.25 -5.23
N ASP A 54 -12.14 0.75 -4.13
CA ASP A 54 -13.51 1.04 -3.72
C ASP A 54 -13.54 2.35 -2.92
N PRO A 55 -14.25 3.38 -3.39
CA PRO A 55 -14.27 4.68 -2.73
C PRO A 55 -14.87 4.59 -1.31
N PRO A 56 -14.65 5.61 -0.47
CA PRO A 56 -15.32 5.70 0.83
C PRO A 56 -16.85 5.51 0.70
N PRO A 57 -17.51 4.88 1.69
CA PRO A 57 -17.03 4.66 3.06
C PRO A 57 -16.24 3.36 3.26
N VAL A 58 -16.25 2.44 2.28
CA VAL A 58 -15.56 1.14 2.40
C VAL A 58 -14.05 1.34 2.36
N GLY A 59 -13.56 2.12 1.39
CA GLY A 59 -12.14 2.52 1.33
C GLY A 59 -11.19 1.33 1.21
N MET A 60 -11.61 0.28 0.52
CA MET A 60 -10.86 -0.97 0.35
C MET A 60 -10.22 -1.02 -1.03
N ILE A 61 -9.17 -1.82 -1.13
CA ILE A 61 -8.55 -2.20 -2.39
C ILE A 61 -8.91 -3.65 -2.66
N VAL A 62 -9.46 -3.93 -3.83
CA VAL A 62 -9.74 -5.29 -4.28
C VAL A 62 -8.67 -5.70 -5.28
N ILE A 63 -7.89 -6.72 -4.88
CA ILE A 63 -6.80 -7.28 -5.68
C ILE A 63 -7.34 -8.52 -6.38
N ASN A 64 -7.37 -8.50 -7.71
CA ASN A 64 -7.83 -9.61 -8.53
C ASN A 64 -6.66 -10.26 -9.25
N GLY A 65 -6.62 -11.58 -9.31
CA GLY A 65 -5.53 -12.27 -9.97
C GLY A 65 -5.80 -13.71 -10.33
N GLU A 66 -4.76 -14.36 -10.85
CA GLU A 66 -4.77 -15.78 -11.19
C GLU A 66 -3.72 -16.53 -10.37
N LEU A 67 -4.00 -17.79 -10.03
CA LEU A 67 -3.02 -18.68 -9.44
C LEU A 67 -2.09 -19.21 -10.53
N VAL A 68 -0.78 -19.04 -10.33
CA VAL A 68 0.26 -19.39 -11.32
C VAL A 68 1.13 -20.58 -10.91
N ARG A 69 1.29 -20.85 -9.60
CA ARG A 69 2.00 -22.04 -9.10
C ARG A 69 1.36 -22.56 -7.81
N GLY A 70 1.21 -23.89 -7.71
CA GLY A 70 0.61 -24.55 -6.55
C GLY A 70 -0.92 -24.57 -6.54
N GLY A 71 -1.57 -24.07 -7.61
CA GLY A 71 -3.03 -24.09 -7.76
C GLY A 71 -3.45 -23.67 -9.17
N SER A 72 -4.75 -23.75 -9.46
CA SER A 72 -5.36 -23.26 -10.70
C SER A 72 -6.65 -22.51 -10.38
N GLY A 73 -6.85 -21.33 -10.96
CA GLY A 73 -8.07 -20.54 -10.76
C GLY A 73 -7.80 -19.05 -10.61
N LEU A 74 -8.87 -18.31 -10.36
CA LEU A 74 -8.80 -16.88 -10.04
C LEU A 74 -8.89 -16.68 -8.53
N PHE A 75 -8.29 -15.59 -8.03
CA PHE A 75 -8.45 -15.14 -6.66
C PHE A 75 -8.93 -13.68 -6.62
N GLU A 76 -9.69 -13.38 -5.59
CA GLU A 76 -10.09 -12.03 -5.20
C GLU A 76 -9.67 -11.83 -3.74
N LYS A 77 -8.93 -10.75 -3.47
CA LYS A 77 -8.53 -10.39 -2.11
C LYS A 77 -8.90 -8.93 -1.83
N PRO A 78 -9.95 -8.67 -1.02
CA PRO A 78 -10.14 -7.36 -0.43
C PRO A 78 -9.05 -7.12 0.62
N ALA A 79 -8.49 -5.91 0.63
CA ALA A 79 -7.47 -5.48 1.57
C ALA A 79 -7.66 -4.01 1.96
N HIS A 80 -7.30 -3.67 3.19
CA HIS A 80 -7.15 -2.26 3.54
C HIS A 80 -5.97 -1.68 2.74
N PRO A 81 -6.01 -0.39 2.34
CA PRO A 81 -4.93 0.20 1.56
C PRO A 81 -3.54 0.10 2.20
N TRP A 82 -3.46 0.07 3.53
CA TRP A 82 -2.22 -0.06 4.31
C TRP A 82 -1.91 -1.51 4.74
N GLU A 83 -2.77 -2.47 4.40
CA GLU A 83 -2.55 -3.88 4.75
C GLU A 83 -1.27 -4.38 4.08
N PRO A 84 -0.32 -4.97 4.85
CA PRO A 84 0.88 -5.55 4.27
C PRO A 84 0.53 -6.85 3.56
N ILE A 85 0.88 -6.92 2.27
CA ILE A 85 0.75 -8.11 1.42
C ILE A 85 2.14 -8.67 1.14
N ASP A 86 2.28 -9.99 1.30
CA ASP A 86 3.52 -10.71 1.00
C ASP A 86 3.73 -10.82 -0.51
N ARG A 87 4.33 -9.77 -1.08
CA ARG A 87 4.69 -9.69 -2.49
C ARG A 87 6.01 -10.41 -2.74
N LEU A 88 6.07 -11.18 -3.81
CA LEU A 88 7.31 -11.81 -4.26
C LEU A 88 8.23 -10.76 -4.89
N VAL A 89 9.50 -10.78 -4.49
CA VAL A 89 10.52 -9.90 -5.06
C VAL A 89 10.75 -10.27 -6.52
N GLN A 90 10.52 -9.33 -7.43
CA GLN A 90 10.82 -9.51 -8.84
C GLN A 90 12.30 -9.19 -9.15
N PRO A 91 12.86 -9.75 -10.24
CA PRO A 91 14.17 -9.35 -10.75
C PRO A 91 14.23 -7.83 -11.00
N ASP A 92 15.39 -7.23 -10.74
CA ASP A 92 15.67 -5.80 -10.99
C ASP A 92 14.82 -4.80 -10.20
N GLU A 93 14.19 -5.23 -9.10
CA GLU A 93 13.46 -4.31 -8.24
C GLU A 93 14.38 -3.35 -7.48
N PRO A 94 13.95 -2.08 -7.29
CA PRO A 94 14.65 -1.15 -6.42
C PRO A 94 14.85 -1.71 -5.02
N LEU A 95 15.84 -1.19 -4.29
CA LEU A 95 16.02 -1.54 -2.88
C LEU A 95 14.76 -1.17 -2.09
N PRO A 96 14.33 -1.98 -1.11
CA PRO A 96 13.15 -1.68 -0.31
C PRO A 96 13.25 -0.28 0.32
N GLY A 97 12.19 0.53 0.15
CA GLY A 97 12.12 1.87 0.73
C GLY A 97 12.81 2.96 -0.11
N SER A 98 13.43 2.60 -1.23
CA SER A 98 13.97 3.58 -2.20
C SER A 98 12.93 4.04 -3.22
N GLU A 99 11.80 3.34 -3.32
CA GLU A 99 10.70 3.72 -4.18
C GLU A 99 10.02 5.00 -3.70
N SER A 100 9.48 5.77 -4.62
CA SER A 100 8.65 6.92 -4.28
C SER A 100 7.51 7.07 -5.28
N ARG A 101 6.33 7.40 -4.76
CA ARG A 101 5.16 7.72 -5.56
C ARG A 101 4.83 9.21 -5.48
N LEU A 102 4.58 9.79 -6.65
CA LEU A 102 4.07 11.14 -6.78
C LEU A 102 2.54 11.10 -6.81
N VAL A 103 1.92 11.87 -5.93
CA VAL A 103 0.48 11.87 -5.69
C VAL A 103 -0.05 13.27 -5.88
N ARG A 104 -1.10 13.43 -6.67
CA ARG A 104 -1.77 14.72 -6.82
C ARG A 104 -2.59 15.07 -5.57
N GLY A 105 -2.69 16.36 -5.27
CA GLY A 105 -3.46 16.89 -4.15
C GLY A 105 -4.88 16.34 -4.09
N ASP A 106 -5.57 16.33 -5.23
CA ASP A 106 -6.94 15.81 -5.38
C ASP A 106 -7.07 14.28 -5.21
N GLU A 107 -5.97 13.55 -5.21
CA GLU A 107 -5.91 12.11 -4.97
C GLU A 107 -5.45 11.74 -3.56
N MET A 108 -5.09 12.71 -2.70
CA MET A 108 -4.58 12.42 -1.36
C MET A 108 -5.58 11.70 -0.46
N TRP A 109 -6.89 11.77 -0.75
CA TRP A 109 -7.89 10.96 -0.05
C TRP A 109 -7.62 9.46 -0.18
N LYS A 110 -7.00 9.02 -1.28
CA LYS A 110 -6.58 7.64 -1.47
C LYS A 110 -5.49 7.27 -0.47
N TRP A 111 -4.73 8.23 0.04
CA TRP A 111 -3.51 8.06 0.85
C TRP A 111 -3.73 8.24 2.35
N LEU A 112 -4.99 8.21 2.80
CA LEU A 112 -5.29 8.15 4.22
C LEU A 112 -4.61 6.93 4.87
N GLN A 113 -4.16 7.13 6.11
CA GLN A 113 -3.38 6.20 6.93
C GLN A 113 -1.98 5.88 6.39
N VAL A 114 -1.44 6.71 5.49
CA VAL A 114 -0.07 6.57 4.99
C VAL A 114 0.84 7.61 5.62
N GLU A 115 2.08 7.23 5.90
CA GLU A 115 3.12 8.15 6.35
C GLU A 115 3.61 9.01 5.19
N PHE A 116 3.76 10.31 5.44
CA PHE A 116 4.43 11.22 4.53
C PHE A 116 5.36 12.14 5.32
N ASN A 117 6.41 12.65 4.67
CA ASN A 117 7.40 13.50 5.32
C ASN A 117 6.80 14.87 5.66
N ASP A 118 7.33 15.49 6.72
CA ASP A 118 7.00 16.88 7.03
C ASP A 118 7.24 17.80 5.82
N PRO A 119 6.23 18.55 5.34
CA PRO A 119 6.41 19.47 4.22
C PRO A 119 7.34 20.63 4.54
N HIS A 120 7.60 20.89 5.83
CA HIS A 120 8.56 21.90 6.29
C HIS A 120 10.00 21.37 6.37
N GLY A 121 10.25 20.12 5.96
CA GLY A 121 11.59 19.55 5.82
C GLY A 121 12.19 18.98 7.10
N SER A 122 11.40 18.78 8.15
CA SER A 122 11.86 18.04 9.33
C SER A 122 11.97 16.54 9.01
N ALA A 123 12.74 15.82 9.84
CA ALA A 123 12.86 14.36 9.73
C ALA A 123 11.63 13.60 10.28
N GLU A 124 10.63 14.33 10.79
CA GLU A 124 9.41 13.76 11.33
C GLU A 124 8.48 13.30 10.21
N LYS A 125 7.80 12.18 10.43
CA LYS A 125 6.75 11.69 9.53
C LYS A 125 5.39 11.86 10.16
N TYR A 126 4.40 12.06 9.31
CA TYR A 126 3.02 12.22 9.73
C TYR A 126 2.15 11.19 9.03
N LEU A 127 1.28 10.53 9.79
CA LEU A 127 0.23 9.67 9.28
C LEU A 127 -0.94 10.53 8.81
N LEU A 128 -1.33 10.43 7.54
CA LEU A 128 -2.45 11.18 6.99
C LEU A 128 -3.78 10.69 7.59
N ARG A 129 -4.49 11.51 8.37
CA ARG A 129 -5.72 11.09 9.05
C ARG A 129 -7.00 11.56 8.38
N THR A 130 -6.99 12.75 7.79
CA THR A 130 -8.18 13.34 7.18
C THR A 130 -7.88 14.00 5.85
N PHE A 131 -8.89 14.06 4.98
CA PHE A 131 -8.89 14.77 3.72
C PHE A 131 -10.20 15.54 3.58
N ARG A 132 -10.12 16.82 3.20
CA ARG A 132 -11.29 17.67 2.90
C ARG A 132 -10.96 18.63 1.77
N ARG A 133 -11.93 18.89 0.91
CA ARG A 133 -11.92 20.03 -0.01
C ARG A 133 -12.53 21.21 0.72
N VAL A 134 -11.84 22.34 0.75
CA VAL A 134 -12.29 23.57 1.40
C VAL A 134 -12.05 24.76 0.48
N GLN A 135 -12.87 25.79 0.61
CA GLN A 135 -12.62 27.07 -0.06
C GLN A 135 -11.61 27.85 0.79
N ASP A 136 -10.52 28.30 0.16
CA ASP A 136 -9.56 29.21 0.79
C ASP A 136 -9.92 30.65 0.39
N ASP A 137 -10.29 31.46 1.38
CA ASP A 137 -10.73 32.84 1.17
C ASP A 137 -9.57 33.77 0.76
N GLU A 138 -8.34 33.48 1.18
CA GLU A 138 -7.16 34.29 0.83
C GLU A 138 -6.71 34.04 -0.61
N LEU A 139 -6.74 32.78 -1.04
CA LEU A 139 -6.39 32.38 -2.40
C LEU A 139 -7.58 32.46 -3.37
N ASN A 140 -8.80 32.66 -2.85
CA ASN A 140 -10.06 32.65 -3.58
C ASN A 140 -10.23 31.43 -4.50
N ARG A 141 -9.89 30.24 -3.99
CA ARG A 141 -9.95 28.98 -4.75
C ARG A 141 -10.14 27.76 -3.83
N GLU A 142 -10.58 26.64 -4.42
CA GLU A 142 -10.62 25.35 -3.72
C GLU A 142 -9.20 24.86 -3.44
N VAL A 143 -9.01 24.38 -2.21
CA VAL A 143 -7.79 23.74 -1.71
C VAL A 143 -8.13 22.44 -1.00
N ILE A 144 -7.11 21.61 -0.81
CA ILE A 144 -7.17 20.36 -0.07
C ILE A 144 -6.62 20.59 1.33
N GLU A 145 -7.47 20.49 2.35
CA GLU A 145 -7.05 20.44 3.76
C GLU A 145 -6.83 18.98 4.17
N VAL A 146 -5.66 18.69 4.72
CA VAL A 146 -5.38 17.42 5.37
C VAL A 146 -4.84 17.59 6.77
N ARG A 147 -5.11 16.60 7.63
CA ARG A 147 -4.52 16.54 8.97
C ARG A 147 -3.59 15.37 9.08
N GLY A 148 -2.35 15.65 9.50
CA GLY A 148 -1.32 14.66 9.77
C GLY A 148 -1.15 14.47 11.27
N GLN A 149 -1.03 13.22 11.72
CA GLN A 149 -0.64 12.90 13.10
C GLN A 149 0.82 12.45 13.11
N SER A 150 1.64 13.07 13.96
CA SER A 150 3.05 12.70 14.07
C SER A 150 3.23 11.24 14.49
N THR A 151 4.20 10.56 13.87
CA THR A 151 4.60 9.20 14.25
C THR A 151 5.52 9.18 15.48
N TRP A 152 6.18 10.30 15.81
CA TRP A 152 7.05 10.42 16.99
C TRP A 152 6.28 10.87 18.23
N ASN A 153 5.31 11.75 18.07
CA ASN A 153 4.45 12.26 19.13
C ASN A 153 2.98 12.19 18.69
N PRO A 154 2.24 11.13 19.07
CA PRO A 154 0.84 10.97 18.68
C PRO A 154 -0.10 12.10 19.12
N LYS A 155 0.30 12.97 20.06
CA LYS A 155 -0.49 14.14 20.46
C LYS A 155 -0.29 15.34 19.52
N LYS A 156 0.78 15.36 18.72
CA LYS A 156 1.08 16.41 17.76
C LYS A 156 0.30 16.14 16.47
N VAL A 157 -0.58 17.08 16.14
CA VAL A 157 -1.37 17.08 14.90
C VAL A 157 -1.02 18.35 14.13
N ILE A 158 -0.81 18.22 12.83
CA ILE A 158 -0.63 19.34 11.91
C ILE A 158 -1.78 19.38 10.93
N THR A 159 -2.14 20.59 10.50
CA THR A 159 -3.05 20.82 9.37
C THR A 159 -2.22 21.38 8.24
N MET A 160 -2.40 20.84 7.04
CA MET A 160 -1.71 21.30 5.84
C MET A 160 -2.72 21.53 4.73
N THR A 161 -2.43 22.54 3.92
CA THR A 161 -3.27 22.94 2.81
C THR A 161 -2.48 22.81 1.51
N PHE A 162 -3.05 22.11 0.54
CA PHE A 162 -2.44 21.86 -0.77
C PHE A 162 -3.37 22.35 -1.88
N LEU A 163 -2.78 22.82 -2.97
CA LEU A 163 -3.55 22.98 -4.20
C LEU A 163 -3.95 21.60 -4.74
N PRO A 164 -5.14 21.43 -5.35
CA PRO A 164 -5.55 20.16 -5.95
C PRO A 164 -4.55 19.61 -6.99
N GLU A 165 -3.87 20.49 -7.71
CA GLU A 165 -2.84 20.18 -8.69
C GLU A 165 -1.42 19.98 -8.10
N ALA A 166 -1.22 20.26 -6.81
CA ALA A 166 0.07 20.05 -6.17
C ALA A 166 0.47 18.57 -6.21
N VAL A 167 1.76 18.31 -6.30
CA VAL A 167 2.31 16.94 -6.33
C VAL A 167 3.09 16.69 -5.05
N ILE A 168 2.68 15.66 -4.31
CA ILE A 168 3.25 15.26 -3.03
C ILE A 168 3.96 13.92 -3.21
N ARG A 169 5.17 13.80 -2.64
CA ARG A 169 5.97 12.58 -2.70
C ARG A 169 5.72 11.71 -1.47
N PHE A 170 5.45 10.42 -1.69
CA PHE A 170 5.34 9.38 -0.67
C PHE A 170 6.48 8.37 -0.87
N ASP A 171 7.42 8.31 0.08
CA ASP A 171 8.55 7.40 0.06
C ASP A 171 8.17 5.99 0.53
N GLY A 172 8.85 4.97 0.00
CA GLY A 172 8.56 3.56 0.27
C GLY A 172 7.30 3.04 -0.42
N HIS A 173 6.74 3.83 -1.35
CA HIS A 173 5.55 3.46 -2.12
C HIS A 173 5.86 3.46 -3.60
N ARG A 174 5.36 2.43 -4.29
CA ARG A 174 5.49 2.25 -5.73
C ARG A 174 4.32 2.85 -6.48
#